data_AF-A0A968TUU8-F1
#
_entry.id   AF-A0A968TUU8-F1
#
_cell.length_a   1.000
_cell.length_b   1.000
_cell.length_c   1.000
_cell.angle_alpha   90.00
_cell.angle_beta   90.00
_cell.angle_gamma   90.00
#
_symmetry.space_group_name_H-M   'P 1'
#
loop_
_entity.id
_entity.type
_entity.pdbx_description
1 polymer ?
#
loop_
_entity_poly.entity_id
_entity_poly.type
_entity_poly.pdbx_seq_one_letter_code
_entity_poly.pdbx_strand_id
1 'polypeptide(L)'
;MAANSIPTFDELMAPTIDALKTLGGSGTIDEIVEKIIEQEKYSDTVQSVLHNDGPATQLEYRAAWARTYLKEVGVIDNTRRGVWALTEKGRNLDPAAMPALLVEARKSFQKRKKQKSPTQDEVSENAGDWKSDLLQILTKKLSPDGFERLTQRLLREV
;
A
#
# COMPACT_ATOMS: atom_id res chain seq x y z
N MET A 1 -9.20 23.10 5.09
CA MET A 1 -8.18 24.01 4.53
C MET A 1 -7.30 23.18 3.62
N ALA A 2 -6.98 23.62 2.41
CA ALA A 2 -6.09 22.88 1.52
C ALA A 2 -4.69 22.85 2.13
N ALA A 3 -4.05 21.68 2.17
CA ALA A 3 -2.67 21.57 2.61
C ALA A 3 -1.77 22.16 1.52
N ASN A 4 -1.22 23.36 1.78
CA ASN A 4 -0.40 24.12 0.83
C ASN A 4 1.09 23.77 0.88
N SER A 5 1.50 22.88 1.80
CA SER A 5 2.88 22.41 1.91
C SER A 5 2.99 20.99 1.37
N ILE A 6 4.06 20.72 0.62
CA ILE A 6 4.34 19.38 0.11
C ILE A 6 4.64 18.46 1.30
N PRO A 7 3.85 17.41 1.55
CA PRO A 7 3.98 16.54 2.72
C PRO A 7 5.23 15.67 2.63
N THR A 8 5.90 15.39 3.74
CA THR A 8 7.03 14.45 3.77
C THR A 8 6.57 13.00 3.60
N PHE A 9 7.50 12.07 3.36
CA PHE A 9 7.11 10.66 3.16
C PHE A 9 6.46 10.04 4.41
N ASP A 10 6.87 10.48 5.60
CA ASP A 10 6.34 10.02 6.89
C ASP A 10 4.95 10.59 7.17
N GLU A 11 4.69 11.84 6.77
CA GLU A 11 3.34 12.42 6.78
C GLU A 11 2.40 11.68 5.83
N LEU A 12 2.91 11.12 4.74
CA LEU A 12 2.13 10.34 3.77
C LEU A 12 1.89 8.87 4.17
N MET A 13 2.51 8.36 5.23
CA MET A 13 2.34 6.96 5.65
C MET A 13 0.91 6.66 6.11
N ALA A 14 0.32 7.52 6.95
CA ALA A 14 -1.06 7.34 7.40
C ALA A 14 -2.08 7.53 6.25
N PRO A 15 -2.01 8.62 5.45
CA PRO A 15 -2.87 8.79 4.27
C PRO A 15 -2.80 7.61 3.29
N THR A 16 -1.62 7.00 3.11
CA THR A 16 -1.50 5.81 2.24
C THR A 16 -2.32 4.62 2.75
N ILE A 17 -2.34 4.40 4.07
CA ILE A 17 -3.14 3.32 4.68
C ILE A 17 -4.63 3.63 4.55
N ASP A 18 -5.04 4.88 4.79
CA ASP A 18 -6.45 5.29 4.75
C ASP A 18 -7.01 5.31 3.32
N ALA A 19 -6.19 5.71 2.34
CA ALA A 19 -6.48 5.56 0.93
C ALA A 19 -6.71 4.10 0.57
N LEU A 20 -5.79 3.20 0.94
CA LEU A 20 -5.95 1.77 0.72
C LEU A 20 -7.19 1.21 1.41
N LYS A 21 -7.49 1.60 2.66
CA LYS A 21 -8.71 1.18 3.37
C LYS A 21 -9.97 1.57 2.60
N THR A 22 -9.98 2.77 2.02
CA THR A 22 -11.11 3.30 1.25
C THR A 22 -11.26 2.62 -0.11
N LEU A 23 -10.15 2.24 -0.76
CA LEU A 23 -10.11 1.50 -2.02
C LEU A 23 -10.41 -0.01 -1.88
N GLY A 24 -10.97 -0.44 -0.75
CA GLY A 24 -11.28 -1.85 -0.46
C GLY A 24 -10.09 -2.65 0.11
N GLY A 25 -8.96 -2.01 0.37
CA GLY A 25 -7.75 -2.63 0.94
C GLY A 25 -6.71 -3.04 -0.09
N SER A 26 -6.89 -2.66 -1.35
CA SER A 26 -5.88 -2.73 -2.41
C SER A 26 -6.00 -1.55 -3.36
N GLY A 27 -4.97 -1.27 -4.14
CA GLY A 27 -4.99 -0.22 -5.15
C GLY A 27 -3.73 -0.22 -6.01
N THR A 28 -3.86 0.27 -7.24
CA THR A 28 -2.72 0.60 -8.10
C THR A 28 -1.99 1.83 -7.58
N ILE A 29 -0.79 2.09 -8.11
CA ILE A 29 -0.01 3.28 -7.73
C ILE A 29 -0.83 4.57 -7.90
N ASP A 30 -1.53 4.68 -9.02
CA ASP A 30 -2.26 5.89 -9.41
C ASP A 30 -3.52 6.06 -8.56
N GLU A 31 -4.32 4.99 -8.39
CA GLU A 31 -5.50 5.01 -7.50
C GLU A 31 -5.14 5.44 -6.07
N ILE A 32 -4.00 4.98 -5.54
CA ILE A 32 -3.57 5.34 -4.19
C ILE A 32 -3.21 6.82 -4.13
N VAL A 33 -2.45 7.34 -5.09
CA VAL A 33 -2.02 8.74 -5.11
C VAL A 33 -3.23 9.67 -5.32
N GLU A 34 -4.11 9.35 -6.26
CA GLU A 34 -5.36 10.08 -6.48
C GLU A 34 -6.21 10.10 -5.21
N LYS A 35 -6.32 8.95 -4.52
CA LYS A 35 -7.13 8.89 -3.30
C LYS A 35 -6.53 9.69 -2.15
N ILE A 36 -5.21 9.70 -2.01
CA ILE A 36 -4.50 10.56 -1.05
C ILE A 36 -4.78 12.04 -1.36
N ILE A 37 -4.67 12.45 -2.62
CA ILE A 37 -4.94 13.84 -3.06
C ILE A 37 -6.38 14.25 -2.72
N GLU A 38 -7.34 13.38 -2.99
CA GLU A 38 -8.76 13.62 -2.71
C GLU A 38 -9.03 13.79 -1.20
N GLN A 39 -8.45 12.92 -0.37
CA GLN A 39 -8.66 12.91 1.08
C GLN A 39 -7.98 14.09 1.78
N GLU A 40 -6.72 14.34 1.45
CA GLU A 40 -5.90 15.41 2.05
C GLU A 40 -6.18 16.79 1.43
N LYS A 41 -6.88 16.84 0.30
CA LYS A 41 -7.24 18.06 -0.43
C LYS A 41 -6.02 18.90 -0.80
N TYR A 42 -4.98 18.24 -1.33
CA TYR A 42 -3.80 18.92 -1.84
C TYR A 42 -4.16 19.79 -3.04
N SER A 43 -3.68 21.04 -3.07
CA SER A 43 -3.93 21.95 -4.18
C SER A 43 -3.18 21.54 -5.45
N ASP A 44 -3.68 21.97 -6.61
CA ASP A 44 -3.02 21.74 -7.91
C ASP A 44 -1.56 22.22 -7.92
N THR A 45 -1.27 23.28 -7.17
CA THR A 45 0.09 23.80 -7.00
C THR A 45 1.03 22.83 -6.30
N VAL A 46 0.53 22.05 -5.33
CA VAL A 46 1.30 20.99 -4.64
C VAL A 46 1.43 19.75 -5.53
N GLN A 47 0.36 19.40 -6.24
CA GLN A 47 0.34 18.25 -7.14
C GLN A 47 1.29 18.44 -8.34
N SER A 48 1.45 19.66 -8.85
CA SER A 48 2.24 19.95 -10.05
C SER A 48 3.75 20.14 -9.81
N VAL A 49 4.23 20.05 -8.56
CA VAL A 49 5.66 20.23 -8.27
C VAL A 49 6.42 19.00 -8.73
N LEU A 50 7.29 19.14 -9.74
CA LEU A 50 8.14 18.05 -10.24
C LEU A 50 9.24 17.68 -9.24
N HIS A 51 9.57 16.38 -9.18
CA HIS A 51 10.70 15.90 -8.41
C HIS A 51 11.99 15.94 -9.25
N ASN A 52 12.87 16.91 -8.97
CA ASN A 52 14.06 17.19 -9.77
C ASN A 52 13.69 17.33 -11.27
N ASP A 53 14.51 16.78 -12.17
CA ASP A 53 14.26 16.76 -13.62
C ASP A 53 13.49 15.51 -14.11
N GLY A 54 12.86 14.77 -13.18
CA GLY A 54 12.15 13.54 -13.49
C GLY A 54 10.70 13.76 -13.96
N PRO A 55 10.06 12.71 -14.52
CA PRO A 55 8.66 12.78 -14.97
C PRO A 55 7.64 12.74 -13.81
N ALA A 56 8.08 12.39 -12.59
CA ALA A 56 7.20 12.22 -11.44
C ALA A 56 7.12 13.50 -10.59
N THR A 57 5.98 13.70 -9.95
CA THR A 57 5.78 14.80 -9.01
C THR A 57 6.47 14.49 -7.68
N GLN A 58 6.78 15.54 -6.92
CA GLN A 58 7.35 15.43 -5.58
C GLN A 58 6.43 14.66 -4.64
N LEU A 59 5.10 14.77 -4.84
CA LEU A 59 4.09 14.04 -4.09
C LEU A 59 4.13 12.54 -4.43
N GLU A 60 4.10 12.18 -5.71
CA GLU A 60 4.21 10.78 -6.18
C GLU A 60 5.49 10.12 -5.68
N TYR A 61 6.61 10.84 -5.75
CA TYR A 61 7.89 10.37 -5.26
C TYR A 61 7.86 10.08 -3.76
N ARG A 62 7.31 10.99 -2.95
CA ARG A 62 7.21 10.81 -1.50
C ARG A 62 6.18 9.73 -1.13
N ALA A 63 5.09 9.57 -1.88
CA ALA A 63 4.14 8.48 -1.73
C ALA A 63 4.78 7.11 -2.06
N ALA A 64 5.66 7.05 -3.05
CA ALA A 64 6.44 5.84 -3.33
C ALA A 64 7.35 5.45 -2.14
N TRP A 65 7.96 6.42 -1.47
CA TRP A 65 8.72 6.17 -0.25
C TRP A 65 7.85 5.75 0.92
N ALA A 66 6.69 6.38 1.12
CA ALA A 66 5.72 5.97 2.15
C ALA A 66 5.37 4.48 2.00
N ARG A 67 5.04 4.03 0.78
CA ARG A 67 4.78 2.61 0.47
C ARG A 67 5.98 1.70 0.78
N THR A 68 7.19 2.13 0.41
CA THR A 68 8.42 1.36 0.68
C THR A 68 8.65 1.12 2.18
N TYR A 69 8.43 2.16 3.00
CA TYR A 69 8.57 2.07 4.45
C TYR A 69 7.45 1.26 5.10
N LEU A 70 6.20 1.41 4.63
CA LEU A 70 5.07 0.60 5.10
C LEU A 70 5.25 -0.89 4.76
N LYS A 71 5.80 -1.21 3.59
CA LYS A 71 6.16 -2.59 3.23
C LYS A 71 7.21 -3.15 4.17
N GLU A 72 8.19 -2.33 4.53
CA GLU A 72 9.28 -2.78 5.39
C GLU A 72 8.84 -3.24 6.78
N VAL A 73 7.76 -2.65 7.29
CA VAL A 73 7.15 -3.06 8.57
C VAL A 73 5.96 -4.01 8.37
N GLY A 74 5.76 -4.53 7.16
CA GLY A 74 4.73 -5.52 6.85
C GLY A 74 3.29 -5.00 6.96
N VAL A 75 3.07 -3.69 6.85
CA VAL A 75 1.73 -3.08 6.90
C VAL A 75 1.01 -3.19 5.55
N ILE A 76 1.78 -3.07 4.46
CA ILE A 76 1.31 -3.30 3.10
C ILE A 76 2.22 -4.29 2.40
N ASP A 77 1.75 -4.87 1.31
CA ASP A 77 2.56 -5.68 0.41
C ASP A 77 2.34 -5.29 -1.05
N ASN A 78 3.34 -5.57 -1.89
CA ASN A 78 3.30 -5.34 -3.34
C ASN A 78 3.02 -6.67 -4.03
N THR A 79 1.74 -6.91 -4.29
CA THR A 79 1.20 -8.23 -4.65
C THR A 79 1.43 -8.56 -6.12
N ARG A 80 1.50 -7.52 -6.95
CA ARG A 80 1.96 -7.53 -8.34
C ARG A 80 2.70 -6.21 -8.61
N ARG A 81 3.49 -6.13 -9.67
CA ARG A 81 4.16 -4.88 -10.05
C ARG A 81 3.14 -3.73 -10.17
N GLY A 82 3.25 -2.75 -9.27
CA GLY A 82 2.40 -1.55 -9.29
C GLY A 82 1.07 -1.70 -8.55
N VAL A 83 0.80 -2.86 -7.92
CA VAL A 83 -0.41 -3.12 -7.14
C VAL A 83 -0.03 -3.37 -5.69
N TRP A 84 -0.64 -2.60 -4.80
CA TRP A 84 -0.37 -2.63 -3.37
C TRP A 84 -1.62 -3.01 -2.59
N ALA A 85 -1.45 -3.77 -1.51
CA ALA A 85 -2.55 -4.21 -0.66
C ALA A 85 -2.21 -4.14 0.83
N LEU A 86 -3.21 -3.88 1.66
CA LEU A 86 -3.07 -3.99 3.12
C LEU A 86 -2.88 -5.46 3.50
N THR A 87 -1.90 -5.70 4.36
CA THR A 87 -1.78 -6.97 5.08
C THR A 87 -2.80 -7.02 6.23
N GLU A 88 -2.89 -8.16 6.91
CA GLU A 88 -3.69 -8.25 8.14
C GLU A 88 -3.22 -7.25 9.21
N LYS A 89 -1.91 -7.07 9.36
CA LYS A 89 -1.31 -6.05 10.25
C LYS A 89 -1.79 -4.65 9.88
N GLY A 90 -1.82 -4.31 8.59
CA GLY A 90 -2.27 -2.99 8.13
C GLY A 90 -3.76 -2.75 8.27
N ARG A 91 -4.60 -3.78 8.13
CA ARG A 91 -6.06 -3.67 8.31
C ARG A 91 -6.43 -3.38 9.76
N ASN A 92 -5.74 -4.03 10.69
CA ASN A 92 -6.00 -3.94 12.13
C ASN A 92 -5.12 -2.90 12.83
N LEU A 93 -4.43 -2.04 12.06
CA LEU A 93 -3.50 -1.06 12.62
C LEU A 93 -4.25 0.04 13.36
N ASP A 94 -3.92 0.20 14.64
CA ASP A 94 -4.28 1.37 15.44
C ASP A 94 -3.49 2.60 14.95
N PRO A 95 -4.16 3.71 14.56
CA PRO A 95 -3.49 4.95 14.20
C PRO A 95 -2.45 5.44 15.22
N ALA A 96 -2.65 5.17 16.52
CA ALA A 96 -1.71 5.55 17.59
C ALA A 96 -0.35 4.84 17.47
N ALA A 97 -0.27 3.71 16.74
CA ALA A 97 0.97 2.97 16.54
C ALA A 97 1.88 3.57 15.44
N MET A 98 1.41 4.57 14.69
CA MET A 98 2.15 5.14 13.54
C MET A 98 3.57 5.65 13.91
N PRO A 99 3.79 6.38 15.01
CA PRO A 99 5.14 6.83 15.37
C PRO A 99 6.11 5.67 15.63
N ALA A 100 5.63 4.59 16.25
CA ALA A 100 6.44 3.40 16.52
C ALA A 100 6.80 2.68 15.23
N LEU A 101 5.85 2.54 14.30
CA LEU A 101 6.09 1.96 12.98
C LEU A 101 7.12 2.74 12.16
N LEU A 102 7.10 4.08 12.22
CA LEU A 102 8.09 4.90 11.52
C LEU A 102 9.52 4.62 12.01
N VAL A 103 9.69 4.48 13.33
CA VAL A 103 10.98 4.15 13.94
C VAL A 103 11.43 2.74 13.54
N GLU A 104 10.52 1.76 13.59
CA GLU A 104 10.77 0.39 13.16
C GLU A 104 11.20 0.34 11.69
N ALA A 105 10.45 1.00 10.80
CA ALA A 105 10.71 1.03 9.37
C ALA A 105 12.09 1.62 9.05
N ARG A 106 12.46 2.73 9.69
CA ARG A 106 13.80 3.35 9.54
C ARG A 106 14.92 2.41 9.96
N LYS A 107 14.77 1.70 11.09
CA LYS A 107 15.77 0.73 11.58
C LYS A 107 15.90 -0.47 10.64
N SER A 108 14.78 -1.06 10.24
CA SER A 108 14.76 -2.22 9.34
C SER A 108 15.37 -1.89 7.97
N PHE A 109 15.02 -0.72 7.41
CA PHE A 109 15.55 -0.29 6.12
C PHE A 109 17.08 -0.10 6.15
N GLN A 110 17.61 0.48 7.22
CA GLN A 110 19.07 0.60 7.41
C GLN A 110 19.76 -0.75 7.53
N LYS A 111 19.13 -1.73 8.19
CA LYS A 111 19.65 -3.09 8.33
C LYS A 111 19.68 -3.83 6.99
N ARG A 112 18.57 -3.81 6.23
CA ARG A 112 18.52 -4.41 4.88
C ARG A 112 19.53 -3.79 3.92
N LYS A 113 19.72 -2.47 3.95
CA LYS A 113 20.71 -1.78 3.10
C LYS A 113 22.13 -2.33 3.31
N LYS A 114 22.45 -2.83 4.51
CA LYS A 114 23.76 -3.45 4.84
C LYS A 114 23.88 -4.91 4.40
N GLN A 115 22.80 -5.59 4.00
CA GLN A 115 22.76 -7.05 3.81
C GLN A 115 22.44 -7.52 2.37
N LYS A 116 22.36 -6.64 1.37
CA LYS A 116 21.79 -7.00 0.05
C LYS A 116 22.57 -8.09 -0.74
N SER A 117 21.95 -9.26 -0.87
CA SER A 117 21.93 -10.16 -2.04
C SER A 117 20.45 -10.38 -2.47
N PRO A 118 20.15 -10.78 -3.73
CA PRO A 118 18.78 -10.79 -4.24
C PRO A 118 18.06 -12.14 -3.98
N THR A 119 16.82 -12.08 -3.52
CA THR A 119 15.92 -13.24 -3.39
C THR A 119 14.77 -13.12 -4.41
N GLN A 120 14.53 -14.19 -5.17
CA GLN A 120 13.36 -14.42 -6.02
C GLN A 120 12.29 -15.16 -5.20
N ASP A 121 11.03 -14.76 -5.34
CA ASP A 121 9.89 -15.46 -4.77
C ASP A 121 9.59 -16.72 -5.61
N GLU A 122 9.82 -17.91 -5.03
CA GLU A 122 9.32 -19.18 -5.56
C GLU A 122 7.89 -19.42 -5.08
N VAL A 123 6.97 -19.64 -6.02
CA VAL A 123 5.60 -20.06 -5.74
C VAL A 123 5.54 -21.58 -5.89
N SER A 124 5.27 -22.28 -4.79
CA SER A 124 5.09 -23.74 -4.77
C SER A 124 3.66 -24.10 -5.18
N GLU A 125 3.50 -24.83 -6.28
CA GLU A 125 2.23 -25.44 -6.68
C GLU A 125 1.97 -26.71 -5.85
N ASN A 126 0.88 -26.72 -5.08
CA ASN A 126 0.34 -27.94 -4.49
C ASN A 126 -1.02 -28.24 -5.14
N ALA A 127 -1.08 -29.32 -5.91
CA ALA A 127 -2.28 -29.81 -6.58
C ALA A 127 -3.15 -30.63 -5.60
N GLY A 128 -3.92 -29.94 -4.75
CA GLY A 128 -5.03 -30.50 -3.99
C GLY A 128 -6.39 -29.98 -4.49
N ASP A 129 -7.50 -30.42 -3.90
CA ASP A 129 -8.89 -29.96 -4.19
C ASP A 129 -9.17 -28.53 -3.70
N TRP A 130 -8.25 -27.60 -4.01
CA TRP A 130 -8.28 -26.20 -3.61
C TRP A 130 -9.53 -25.48 -4.12
N LYS A 131 -10.12 -25.98 -5.23
CA LYS A 131 -11.32 -25.39 -5.84
C LYS A 131 -12.55 -25.55 -4.95
N SER A 132 -12.74 -26.72 -4.35
CA SER A 132 -13.84 -26.99 -3.43
C SER A 132 -13.71 -26.17 -2.14
N ASP A 133 -12.50 -26.10 -1.59
CA ASP A 133 -12.21 -25.30 -0.41
C ASP A 133 -12.40 -23.80 -0.66
N LEU A 134 -11.92 -23.31 -1.80
CA LEU A 134 -12.12 -21.91 -2.22
C LEU A 134 -13.60 -21.60 -2.37
N LEU A 135 -14.38 -22.46 -3.02
CA LEU A 135 -15.83 -22.26 -3.19
C LEU A 135 -16.53 -22.18 -1.82
N GLN A 136 -16.18 -23.01 -0.86
CA GLN A 136 -16.74 -22.92 0.49
C GLN A 136 -16.37 -21.60 1.18
N ILE A 137 -15.12 -21.14 1.03
CA ILE A 137 -14.69 -19.86 1.58
C ILE A 137 -15.48 -18.71 0.94
N LEU A 138 -15.54 -18.66 -0.39
CA LEU A 138 -16.20 -17.60 -1.17
C LEU A 138 -17.71 -17.52 -0.89
N THR A 139 -18.38 -18.67 -0.72
CA THR A 139 -19.85 -18.72 -0.64
C THR A 139 -20.39 -18.76 0.79
N LYS A 140 -19.63 -19.30 1.75
CA LYS A 140 -20.14 -19.54 3.12
C LYS A 140 -19.43 -18.73 4.19
N LYS A 141 -18.14 -18.41 4.01
CA LYS A 141 -17.32 -17.76 5.05
C LYS A 141 -17.07 -16.30 4.76
N LEU A 142 -17.03 -15.90 3.50
CA LEU A 142 -16.71 -14.54 3.11
C LEU A 142 -17.96 -13.65 3.22
N SER A 143 -17.82 -12.51 3.89
CA SER A 143 -18.86 -11.49 3.88
C SER A 143 -19.00 -10.87 2.46
N PRO A 144 -20.13 -10.24 2.14
CA PRO A 144 -20.30 -9.51 0.89
C PRO A 144 -19.17 -8.50 0.63
N ASP A 145 -18.80 -7.71 1.64
CA ASP A 145 -17.68 -6.75 1.54
C ASP A 145 -16.34 -7.47 1.31
N GLY A 146 -16.13 -8.62 1.97
CA GLY A 146 -14.93 -9.43 1.77
C GLY A 146 -14.82 -9.95 0.34
N PHE A 147 -15.95 -10.34 -0.26
CA PHE A 147 -16.01 -10.80 -1.64
C PHE A 147 -15.75 -9.66 -2.62
N GLU A 148 -16.35 -8.49 -2.42
CA GLU A 148 -16.10 -7.31 -3.25
C GLU A 148 -14.61 -6.95 -3.26
N ARG A 149 -13.98 -6.87 -2.08
CA ARG A 149 -12.54 -6.56 -1.96
C ARG A 149 -11.66 -7.59 -2.65
N LEU A 150 -12.01 -8.87 -2.56
CA LEU A 150 -11.30 -9.94 -3.26
C LEU A 150 -11.42 -9.76 -4.78
N THR A 151 -12.63 -9.52 -5.29
CA THR A 151 -12.83 -9.31 -6.74
C THR A 151 -12.15 -8.05 -7.25
N GLN A 152 -12.20 -6.94 -6.50
CA GLN A 152 -11.46 -5.71 -6.82
C GLN A 152 -9.96 -5.98 -6.91
N ARG A 153 -9.41 -6.71 -5.95
CA ARG A 153 -7.99 -7.07 -5.96
C ARG A 153 -7.64 -7.96 -7.15
N LEU A 154 -8.44 -8.99 -7.43
CA LEU A 154 -8.24 -9.88 -8.57
C LEU A 154 -8.24 -9.10 -9.89
N LEU A 155 -9.20 -8.18 -10.09
CA LEU A 155 -9.31 -7.37 -11.31
C LEU A 155 -8.12 -6.44 -11.52
N ARG A 156 -7.50 -5.95 -10.44
CA ARG A 156 -6.26 -5.14 -10.52
C ARG A 156 -5.01 -5.98 -10.77
N GLU A 157 -5.07 -7.28 -10.47
CA GLU A 157 -3.96 -8.22 -10.58
C GLU A 157 -3.92 -9.00 -11.91
N VAL A 158 -4.83 -8.78 -12.87
CA VAL A 158 -4.86 -9.47 -14.19
C VAL A 158 -3.87 -8.84 -15.18
#